data_AF-A0A3N4J2U8-F1
#
_entry.id   AF-A0A3N4J2U8-F1
#
_cell.length_a   1.000
_cell.length_b   1.000
_cell.length_c   1.000
_cell.angle_alpha   90.00
_cell.angle_beta   90.00
_cell.angle_gamma   90.00
#
_symmetry.space_group_name_H-M   'P 1'
#
loop_
_entity.id
_entity.type
_entity.pdbx_description
1 polymer ?
#
loop_
_entity_poly.entity_id
_entity_poly.type
_entity_poly.pdbx_seq_one_letter_code
_entity_poly.pdbx_strand_id
1 'polypeptide(L)'
;MAGAYELPGVYTGSTLPPDPVLTPICGTGVNSTHWTLALTCANSNNWENSCDEVSGVDLAADFAVMGWALGADTPTTPSDPASPFLQHTAFGQYGIILSGARSGDYEIWRTCT
;
A
#
# COMPACT_ATOMS: atom_id res chain seq x y z
N MET A 1 2.11 -3.86 10.11
CA MET A 1 0.95 -3.08 10.57
C MET A 1 1.32 -2.32 11.84
N ALA A 2 0.74 -1.15 12.07
CA ALA A 2 0.88 -0.43 13.34
C ALA A 2 -0.41 -0.61 14.15
N GLY A 3 -0.31 -0.99 15.43
CA GLY A 3 -1.45 -1.02 16.36
C GLY A 3 -1.68 0.32 17.08
N ALA A 4 -0.70 1.23 17.01
CA ALA A 4 -0.71 2.55 17.62
C ALA A 4 0.16 3.53 16.81
N TYR A 5 0.39 4.74 17.34
CA TYR A 5 1.35 5.71 16.78
C TYR A 5 2.80 5.31 17.10
N GLU A 6 3.24 4.23 16.47
CA GLU A 6 4.56 3.61 16.64
C GLU A 6 5.14 3.15 15.29
N LEU A 7 6.35 2.61 15.30
CA LEU A 7 6.98 2.03 14.11
C LEU A 7 6.10 0.87 13.59
N PRO A 8 5.58 0.92 12.36
CA PRO A 8 4.80 -0.18 11.81
C PRO A 8 5.65 -1.46 11.68
N GLY A 9 5.15 -2.59 12.18
CA GLY A 9 5.78 -3.90 11.95
C GLY A 9 5.52 -4.42 10.54
N VAL A 10 6.14 -5.56 10.19
CA VAL A 10 5.73 -6.34 8.99
C VAL A 10 4.29 -6.84 9.20
N TYR A 11 3.45 -6.80 8.17
CA TYR A 11 2.11 -7.38 8.25
C TYR A 11 2.19 -8.90 8.19
N THR A 12 1.46 -9.58 9.08
CA THR A 12 1.30 -11.04 9.10
C THR A 12 -0.16 -11.34 9.39
N GLY A 13 -0.91 -11.87 8.42
CA GLY A 13 -2.29 -12.32 8.63
C GLY A 13 -2.34 -13.66 9.35
N SER A 14 -3.38 -13.90 10.15
CA SER A 14 -3.48 -15.13 10.97
C SER A 14 -3.99 -16.34 10.20
N THR A 15 -4.75 -16.17 9.11
CA THR A 15 -5.00 -17.20 8.06
C THR A 15 -5.99 -16.72 6.97
N LEU A 16 -6.85 -15.75 7.27
CA LEU A 16 -7.91 -15.25 6.38
C LEU A 16 -8.21 -13.76 6.71
N PRO A 17 -7.80 -12.80 5.85
CA PRO A 17 -7.33 -12.95 4.48
C PRO A 17 -5.83 -13.31 4.35
N PRO A 18 -5.43 -13.92 3.21
CA PRO A 18 -4.02 -14.19 2.94
C PRO A 18 -3.18 -12.91 2.89
N ASP A 19 -1.88 -13.04 3.13
CA ASP A 19 -0.97 -11.90 3.10
C ASP A 19 -1.01 -11.15 1.75
N PRO A 20 -0.87 -9.81 1.78
CA PRO A 20 -0.80 -9.01 0.58
C PRO A 20 0.45 -9.34 -0.22
N VAL A 21 0.29 -9.51 -1.53
CA VAL A 21 1.42 -9.77 -2.45
C VAL A 21 1.60 -8.56 -3.36
N LEU A 22 2.72 -7.87 -3.15
CA LEU A 22 3.14 -6.73 -3.96
C LEU A 22 4.01 -7.22 -5.12
N THR A 23 3.59 -6.94 -6.36
CA THR A 23 4.37 -7.28 -7.55
C THR A 23 4.61 -6.03 -8.40
N PRO A 24 5.86 -5.56 -8.55
CA PRO A 24 6.18 -4.45 -9.44
C PRO A 24 5.77 -4.73 -10.88
N ILE A 25 5.28 -3.71 -11.56
CA ILE A 25 4.89 -3.74 -12.97
C ILE A 25 5.60 -2.60 -13.74
N CYS A 26 5.39 -2.57 -15.05
CA CYS A 26 5.80 -1.48 -15.94
C CYS A 26 5.39 -0.12 -15.39
N GLY A 27 6.23 0.88 -15.61
CA GLY A 27 6.11 2.21 -14.99
C GLY A 27 6.92 2.35 -13.70
N THR A 28 7.49 1.27 -13.16
CA THR A 28 8.52 1.33 -12.12
C THR A 28 9.86 1.78 -12.69
N GLY A 29 10.55 2.69 -12.03
CA GLY A 29 11.86 3.18 -12.46
C GLY A 29 12.48 4.20 -11.51
N VAL A 30 13.74 4.53 -11.76
CA VAL A 30 14.45 5.61 -11.07
C VAL A 30 15.24 6.43 -12.07
N ASN A 31 15.31 7.73 -11.86
CA ASN A 31 16.16 8.64 -12.59
C ASN A 31 16.83 9.64 -11.62
N SER A 32 17.52 10.65 -12.15
CA SER A 32 18.28 11.62 -11.33
C SER A 32 17.43 12.53 -10.46
N THR A 33 16.10 12.55 -10.63
CA THR A 33 15.18 13.47 -9.95
C THR A 33 14.01 12.77 -9.27
N HIS A 34 13.63 11.58 -9.74
CA HIS A 34 12.43 10.88 -9.29
C HIS A 34 12.64 9.38 -9.30
N TRP A 35 11.82 8.71 -8.50
CA TRP A 35 11.54 7.29 -8.63
C TRP A 35 10.04 7.11 -8.80
N THR A 36 9.66 6.03 -9.47
CA THR A 36 8.28 5.59 -9.63
C THR A 36 8.20 4.13 -9.25
N LEU A 37 7.15 3.75 -8.53
CA LEU A 37 6.83 2.36 -8.24
C LEU A 37 5.39 2.11 -8.68
N ALA A 38 5.24 1.39 -9.78
CA ALA A 38 3.94 0.88 -10.22
C ALA A 38 3.87 -0.59 -9.83
N LEU A 39 2.80 -1.01 -9.16
CA LEU A 39 2.66 -2.38 -8.66
C LEU A 39 1.22 -2.88 -8.76
N THR A 40 1.09 -4.21 -8.74
CA THR A 40 -0.16 -4.88 -8.37
C THR A 40 -0.10 -5.29 -6.90
N CYS A 41 -1.26 -5.27 -6.25
CA CYS A 41 -1.42 -5.45 -4.82
C CYS A 41 -2.50 -6.54 -4.60
N ALA A 42 -2.12 -7.81 -4.71
CA ALA A 42 -3.08 -8.91 -4.50
C ALA A 42 -3.42 -9.04 -3.02
N ASN A 43 -4.65 -9.45 -2.70
CA ASN A 43 -5.13 -9.67 -1.32
C ASN A 43 -5.04 -8.43 -0.40
N SER A 44 -5.09 -7.22 -0.94
CA SER A 44 -4.76 -6.00 -0.19
C SER A 44 -5.96 -5.11 0.14
N ASN A 45 -7.17 -5.51 -0.25
CA ASN A 45 -8.40 -4.77 0.04
C ASN A 45 -9.10 -5.25 1.31
N ASN A 46 -8.62 -6.34 1.93
CA ASN A 46 -9.06 -6.82 3.24
C ASN A 46 -7.82 -7.17 4.06
N TRP A 47 -7.87 -6.95 5.37
CA TRP A 47 -6.79 -7.25 6.31
C TRP A 47 -7.35 -7.50 7.70
N GLU A 48 -6.62 -8.26 8.51
CA GLU A 48 -6.88 -8.33 9.95
C GLU A 48 -6.29 -7.09 10.63
N ASN A 49 -7.08 -6.43 11.48
CA ASN A 49 -6.64 -5.28 12.25
C ASN A 49 -5.98 -5.71 13.57
N SER A 50 -5.52 -4.75 14.38
CA SER A 50 -4.84 -5.03 15.66
C SER A 50 -5.74 -5.63 16.75
N CYS A 51 -7.04 -5.81 16.49
CA CYS A 51 -8.02 -6.42 17.38
C CYS A 51 -8.50 -7.78 16.84
N ASP A 52 -7.77 -8.38 15.89
CA ASP A 52 -8.12 -9.64 15.21
C ASP A 52 -9.46 -9.59 14.44
N GLU A 53 -9.92 -8.38 14.09
CA GLU A 53 -11.12 -8.20 13.28
C GLU A 53 -10.73 -8.00 11.81
N VAL A 54 -11.51 -8.58 10.90
CA VAL A 54 -11.34 -8.34 9.47
C VAL A 54 -11.91 -6.97 9.11
N SER A 55 -11.04 -6.11 8.60
CA SER A 55 -11.36 -4.79 8.04
C SER A 55 -10.92 -4.72 6.59
N GLY A 56 -11.30 -3.66 5.89
CA GLY A 56 -10.99 -3.55 4.46
C GLY A 56 -11.48 -2.27 3.84
N VAL A 57 -11.14 -2.12 2.56
CA VAL A 57 -11.77 -1.16 1.67
C VAL A 57 -12.88 -1.89 0.92
N ASP A 58 -14.13 -1.47 1.10
CA ASP A 58 -15.24 -1.95 0.28
C ASP A 58 -15.10 -1.39 -1.14
N LEU A 59 -14.61 -2.22 -2.05
CA LEU A 59 -14.38 -1.85 -3.45
C LEU A 59 -15.68 -1.62 -4.24
N ALA A 60 -16.84 -2.01 -3.69
CA ALA A 60 -18.15 -1.76 -4.29
C ALA A 60 -18.76 -0.41 -3.86
N ALA A 61 -18.23 0.22 -2.81
CA ALA A 61 -18.67 1.53 -2.35
C ALA A 61 -18.40 2.65 -3.38
N ASP A 62 -19.02 3.82 -3.16
CA ASP A 62 -18.85 5.00 -4.01
C ASP A 62 -17.50 5.69 -3.77
N PHE A 63 -17.04 5.72 -2.52
CA PHE A 63 -15.81 6.37 -2.12
C PHE A 63 -15.08 5.60 -1.02
N ALA A 64 -13.77 5.84 -0.90
CA ALA A 64 -12.95 5.40 0.22
C ALA A 64 -12.06 6.55 0.69
N VAL A 65 -11.60 6.47 1.95
CA VAL A 65 -10.58 7.38 2.48
C VAL A 65 -9.23 6.67 2.43
N MET A 66 -8.24 7.32 1.81
CA MET A 66 -6.88 6.82 1.68
C MET A 66 -5.91 7.73 2.44
N GLY A 67 -4.84 7.14 2.96
CA GLY A 67 -3.76 7.86 3.63
C GLY A 67 -2.49 7.91 2.78
N TRP A 68 -1.64 8.89 3.04
CA TRP A 68 -0.26 8.92 2.54
C TRP A 68 0.68 9.46 3.62
N ALA A 69 1.95 9.06 3.53
CA ALA A 69 3.02 9.49 4.42
C ALA A 69 4.31 9.70 3.61
N LEU A 70 5.08 10.72 3.97
CA LEU A 70 6.35 11.09 3.34
C LEU A 70 7.44 11.27 4.41
N GLY A 71 8.51 10.48 4.31
CA GLY A 71 9.73 10.64 5.09
C GLY A 71 10.80 11.45 4.33
N ALA A 72 11.68 12.12 5.07
CA ALA A 72 12.86 12.79 4.49
C ALA A 72 14.13 11.92 4.60
N ASP A 73 14.18 11.03 5.59
CA ASP A 73 15.32 10.16 5.85
C ASP A 73 15.18 8.81 5.17
N THR A 74 16.30 8.24 4.77
CA THR A 74 16.36 6.86 4.25
C THR A 74 16.06 5.86 5.35
N PRO A 75 15.39 4.73 5.06
CA PRO A 75 15.34 3.59 5.97
C PRO A 75 16.76 3.17 6.41
N THR A 76 16.89 2.65 7.62
CA THR A 76 18.19 2.28 8.21
C THR A 76 19.00 1.33 7.31
N THR A 77 18.33 0.39 6.67
CA THR A 77 18.91 -0.58 5.74
C THR A 77 18.10 -0.60 4.45
N PRO A 78 18.41 0.23 3.44
CA PRO A 78 17.56 0.40 2.25
C PRO A 78 17.33 -0.87 1.41
N SER A 79 18.21 -1.87 1.51
CA SER A 79 18.06 -3.16 0.81
C SER A 79 17.15 -4.16 1.54
N ASP A 80 16.79 -3.88 2.78
CA ASP A 80 15.94 -4.74 3.61
C ASP A 80 14.49 -4.19 3.58
N PRO A 81 13.52 -4.90 2.97
CA PRO A 81 12.12 -4.49 2.97
C PRO A 81 11.49 -4.38 4.35
N ALA A 82 12.06 -5.01 5.38
CA ALA A 82 11.62 -4.94 6.77
C ALA A 82 12.42 -3.90 7.59
N SER A 83 13.25 -3.08 6.94
CA SER A 83 14.09 -2.08 7.63
C SER A 83 13.26 -1.12 8.47
N PRO A 84 13.71 -0.76 9.68
CA PRO A 84 13.14 0.36 10.41
C PRO A 84 13.40 1.68 9.68
N PHE A 85 12.58 2.68 10.00
CA PHE A 85 12.64 4.05 9.46
C PHE A 85 12.14 5.05 10.50
N LEU A 86 12.44 6.33 10.31
CA LEU A 86 11.98 7.41 11.18
C LEU A 86 10.54 7.84 10.86
N GLN A 87 9.91 8.56 11.78
CA GLN A 87 8.57 9.11 11.59
C GLN A 87 8.52 10.02 10.35
N HIS A 88 7.40 9.96 9.62
CA HIS A 88 7.16 10.82 8.47
C HIS A 88 7.19 12.33 8.82
N THR A 89 7.68 13.16 7.91
CA THR A 89 7.71 14.63 8.06
C THR A 89 6.44 15.29 7.52
N ALA A 90 5.72 14.60 6.64
CA ALA A 90 4.41 15.01 6.14
C ALA A 90 3.50 13.80 5.97
N PHE A 91 2.21 13.99 6.19
CA PHE A 91 1.17 12.97 6.04
C PHE A 91 -0.17 13.63 5.73
N GLY A 92 -1.12 12.85 5.24
CA GLY A 92 -2.46 13.35 4.97
C GLY A 92 -3.43 12.23 4.63
N GLN A 93 -4.69 12.62 4.51
CA GLN A 93 -5.78 11.76 4.05
C GLN A 93 -6.51 12.43 2.91
N TYR A 94 -7.07 11.63 2.01
CA TYR A 94 -7.88 12.10 0.89
C TYR A 94 -9.00 11.11 0.57
N GLY A 95 -10.09 11.62 0.01
CA GLY A 95 -11.16 10.78 -0.54
C GLY A 95 -10.83 10.37 -1.97
N ILE A 96 -11.01 9.09 -2.29
CA ILE A 96 -11.01 8.59 -3.65
C ILE A 96 -12.43 8.19 -4.05
N ILE A 97 -12.88 8.60 -5.23
CA ILE A 97 -14.13 8.12 -5.82
C ILE A 97 -13.84 6.80 -6.53
N LEU A 98 -14.31 5.70 -5.94
CA LEU A 98 -13.97 4.35 -6.39
C LEU A 98 -14.58 4.02 -7.76
N SER A 99 -15.73 4.60 -8.09
CA SER A 99 -16.33 4.44 -9.41
C SER A 99 -15.46 4.97 -10.55
N GLY A 100 -14.71 6.05 -10.32
CA GLY A 100 -13.75 6.60 -11.28
C GLY A 100 -12.40 5.88 -11.30
N ALA A 101 -12.11 5.06 -10.29
CA ALA A 101 -10.85 4.31 -10.19
C ALA A 101 -10.91 2.91 -10.82
N ARG A 102 -12.11 2.43 -11.17
CA ARG A 102 -12.32 1.14 -11.85
C ARG A 102 -12.12 1.31 -13.36
N SER A 103 -11.43 0.36 -13.99
CA SER A 103 -11.18 0.37 -15.43
C SER A 103 -11.40 -1.01 -16.04
N GLY A 104 -11.98 -1.05 -17.24
CA GLY A 104 -12.06 -2.27 -18.05
C GLY A 104 -10.69 -2.75 -18.56
N ASP A 105 -9.69 -1.86 -18.56
CA ASP A 105 -8.33 -2.16 -19.01
C ASP A 105 -7.44 -2.72 -17.88
N TYR A 106 -7.98 -3.02 -16.70
CA TYR A 106 -7.21 -3.52 -15.57
C TYR A 106 -6.35 -4.75 -15.93
N GLU A 107 -6.90 -5.70 -16.68
CA GLU A 107 -6.17 -6.90 -17.10
C GLU A 107 -5.01 -6.58 -18.04
N ILE A 108 -5.11 -5.53 -18.85
CA ILE A 108 -4.04 -5.06 -19.74
C ILE A 108 -2.93 -4.40 -18.90
N TRP A 109 -3.32 -3.51 -17.99
CA TRP A 109 -2.38 -2.74 -17.18
C TRP A 109 -1.61 -3.61 -16.18
N ARG A 110 -2.25 -4.62 -15.59
CA ARG A 110 -1.62 -5.46 -14.56
C ARG A 110 -0.54 -6.40 -15.10
N THR A 111 -0.57 -6.72 -16.40
CA THR A 111 0.40 -7.60 -17.06
C THR A 111 1.40 -6.86 -17.94
N CYS A 112 1.21 -5.56 -18.15
CA CYS A 112 2.07 -4.74 -19.02
C CYS A 112 2.12 -5.22 -20.46
N THR A 113 0.98 -5.69 -20.95
CA THR A 113 0.79 -6.22 -22.31
C THR A 113 -0.08 -5.29 -23.13
#